data_AF-A0A4Q3Z7V7-F1
#
_entry.id   AF-A0A4Q3Z7V7-F1
#
_cell.length_a   1.000
_cell.length_b   1.000
_cell.length_c   1.000
_cell.angle_alpha   90.00
_cell.angle_beta   90.00
_cell.angle_gamma   90.00
#
_symmetry.space_group_name_H-M   'P 1'
#
loop_
_entity.id
_entity.type
_entity.pdbx_description
1 polymer ?
#
loop_
_entity_poly.entity_id
_entity_poly.type
_entity_poly.pdbx_seq_one_letter_code
_entity_poly.pdbx_strand_id
1 'polypeptide(L)'
;MNSTKIRNAVRWRGITSLYHFTPTMNLESILTHGLLSRTVMEENEIDYVYSDSWRKDGYLNAVSVSIHDINQSMFSKKIRNSSCTWVILEIDASVLWTHPCRFCWINAASSEIVKHSRFIGGPWAFNEMFADRSVSIGDERSFRAVFNTPDNMPTRNDAEVQVLSPIAPELIRDVTVAHDKYRSATETTMKAAGRLLPIAIVPEAFT
;
A
#
# COMPACT_ATOMS: atom_id res chain seq x y z
N MET A 1 10.10 6.74 -21.23
CA MET A 1 11.50 6.52 -20.79
C MET A 1 11.64 6.00 -19.35
N ASN A 2 10.96 6.56 -18.34
CA ASN A 2 10.99 6.01 -16.95
C ASN A 2 9.89 4.97 -16.69
N SER A 3 8.64 5.25 -17.07
CA SER A 3 7.51 4.32 -16.94
C SER A 3 7.81 2.93 -17.54
N THR A 4 8.39 2.88 -18.76
CA THR A 4 8.80 1.62 -19.39
C THR A 4 9.85 0.84 -18.57
N LYS A 5 10.82 1.52 -17.97
CA LYS A 5 11.86 0.88 -17.14
C LYS A 5 11.26 0.30 -15.86
N ILE A 6 10.39 1.06 -15.19
CA ILE A 6 9.68 0.57 -13.99
C ILE A 6 8.80 -0.62 -14.37
N ARG A 7 7.99 -0.51 -15.42
CA ARG A 7 7.15 -1.62 -15.91
C ARG A 7 7.95 -2.88 -16.18
N ASN A 8 9.11 -2.77 -16.82
CA ASN A 8 9.96 -3.92 -17.11
C ASN A 8 10.55 -4.52 -15.84
N ALA A 9 11.01 -3.69 -14.89
CA ALA A 9 11.53 -4.16 -13.61
C ALA A 9 10.43 -4.85 -12.77
N VAL A 10 9.23 -4.26 -12.71
CA VAL A 10 8.04 -4.82 -12.06
C VAL A 10 7.69 -6.19 -12.63
N ARG A 11 7.63 -6.30 -13.97
CA ARG A 11 7.35 -7.57 -14.65
C ARG A 11 8.46 -8.61 -14.45
N TRP A 12 9.72 -8.21 -14.54
CA TRP A 12 10.86 -9.09 -14.33
C TRP A 12 10.86 -9.68 -12.91
N ARG A 13 10.48 -8.88 -11.91
CA ARG A 13 10.31 -9.33 -10.53
C ARG A 13 9.04 -10.17 -10.30
N GLY A 14 8.09 -10.20 -11.23
CA GLY A 14 6.80 -10.89 -11.02
C GLY A 14 5.89 -10.17 -10.02
N ILE A 15 6.00 -8.84 -9.90
CA ILE A 15 5.11 -8.03 -9.06
C ILE A 15 3.80 -7.80 -9.80
N THR A 16 2.71 -8.38 -9.30
CA THR A 16 1.37 -8.31 -9.92
C THR A 16 0.42 -7.39 -9.16
N SER A 17 0.67 -7.18 -7.87
CA SER A 17 -0.31 -6.62 -6.95
C SER A 17 0.34 -5.70 -5.90
N LEU A 18 -0.40 -4.67 -5.52
CA LEU A 18 -0.13 -3.77 -4.42
C LEU A 18 -1.22 -3.91 -3.37
N TYR A 19 -0.92 -3.56 -2.12
CA TYR A 19 -1.86 -3.71 -1.02
C TYR A 19 -2.05 -2.42 -0.24
N HIS A 20 -3.30 -2.14 0.10
CA HIS A 20 -3.69 -1.01 0.94
C HIS A 20 -4.68 -1.48 2.00
N PHE A 21 -4.37 -1.30 3.28
CA PHE A 21 -5.33 -1.54 4.35
C PHE A 21 -6.06 -0.26 4.73
N THR A 22 -7.35 -0.36 5.03
CA THR A 22 -8.22 0.77 5.38
C THR A 22 -9.34 0.32 6.32
N PRO A 23 -9.91 1.19 7.16
CA PRO A 23 -11.13 0.89 7.88
C PRO A 23 -12.26 0.50 6.90
N THR A 24 -13.06 -0.50 7.27
CA THR A 24 -14.17 -1.00 6.44
C THR A 24 -15.17 0.09 6.07
N MET A 25 -15.36 1.09 6.93
CA MET A 25 -16.28 2.20 6.69
C MET A 25 -15.90 3.06 5.48
N ASN A 26 -14.63 3.05 5.06
CA ASN A 26 -14.19 3.78 3.87
C ASN A 26 -14.42 2.99 2.58
N LEU A 27 -14.80 1.70 2.67
CA LEU A 27 -14.84 0.80 1.52
C LEU A 27 -15.82 1.29 0.45
N GLU A 28 -17.02 1.73 0.82
CA GLU A 28 -18.01 2.22 -0.14
C GLU A 28 -17.50 3.43 -0.94
N SER A 29 -16.96 4.42 -0.23
CA SER A 29 -16.37 5.62 -0.83
C SER A 29 -15.20 5.26 -1.74
N ILE A 30 -14.30 4.37 -1.30
CA ILE A 30 -13.17 3.91 -2.11
C ILE A 30 -13.62 3.16 -3.37
N LEU A 31 -14.65 2.33 -3.28
CA LEU A 31 -15.16 1.60 -4.44
C LEU A 31 -15.94 2.51 -5.40
N THR A 32 -16.47 3.64 -4.93
CA THR A 32 -17.21 4.62 -5.74
C THR A 32 -16.28 5.63 -6.40
N HIS A 33 -15.31 6.17 -5.66
CA HIS A 33 -14.48 7.31 -6.08
C HIS A 33 -13.01 6.95 -6.33
N GLY A 34 -12.58 5.77 -5.88
CA GLY A 34 -11.19 5.32 -5.93
C GLY A 34 -10.45 5.58 -4.63
N LEU A 35 -9.17 5.23 -4.58
CA LEU A 35 -8.31 5.63 -3.49
C LEU A 35 -7.84 7.05 -3.74
N LEU A 36 -8.31 7.96 -2.89
CA LEU A 36 -8.00 9.38 -2.95
C LEU A 36 -7.01 9.74 -1.83
N SER A 37 -6.26 10.81 -2.04
CA SER A 37 -5.50 11.44 -0.96
C SER A 37 -6.45 12.24 -0.06
N ARG A 38 -6.00 12.58 1.16
CA ARG A 38 -6.83 13.35 2.10
C ARG A 38 -7.20 14.71 1.53
N THR A 39 -6.24 15.38 0.91
CA THR A 39 -6.44 16.69 0.29
C THR A 39 -7.47 16.63 -0.82
N VAL A 40 -7.45 15.59 -1.66
CA VAL A 40 -8.49 15.42 -2.69
C VAL A 40 -9.86 15.16 -2.06
N MET A 41 -9.95 14.36 -1.00
CA MET A 41 -11.23 14.13 -0.30
C MET A 41 -11.77 15.43 0.32
N GLU A 42 -10.91 16.21 0.96
CA GLU A 42 -11.28 17.50 1.57
C GLU A 42 -11.71 18.54 0.53
N GLU A 43 -11.00 18.64 -0.60
CA GLU A 43 -11.33 19.54 -1.71
C GLU A 43 -12.67 19.20 -2.39
N ASN A 44 -13.11 17.94 -2.33
CA ASN A 44 -14.33 17.45 -2.97
C ASN A 44 -15.46 17.15 -1.97
N GLU A 45 -15.29 17.54 -0.69
CA GLU A 45 -16.28 17.31 0.39
C GLU A 45 -16.73 15.84 0.51
N ILE A 46 -15.81 14.91 0.29
CA ILE A 46 -16.07 13.46 0.39
C ILE A 46 -15.87 13.03 1.84
N ASP A 47 -16.89 12.44 2.46
CA ASP A 47 -16.80 11.89 3.82
C ASP A 47 -15.82 10.69 3.89
N TYR A 48 -14.96 10.69 4.92
CA TYR A 48 -14.03 9.59 5.16
C TYR A 48 -13.66 9.43 6.65
N VAL A 49 -13.32 8.21 7.06
CA VAL A 49 -12.81 7.92 8.41
C VAL A 49 -11.30 7.81 8.41
N TYR A 50 -10.67 8.62 9.25
CA TYR A 50 -9.24 8.63 9.45
C TYR A 50 -8.73 7.30 10.02
N SER A 51 -7.74 6.70 9.36
CA SER A 51 -6.94 5.60 9.93
C SER A 51 -5.93 6.06 10.99
N ASP A 52 -5.68 7.37 11.06
CA ASP A 52 -4.70 8.02 11.94
C ASP A 52 -5.07 9.50 12.09
N SER A 53 -5.25 9.96 13.32
CA SER A 53 -5.49 11.38 13.62
C SER A 53 -4.24 12.24 13.39
N TRP A 54 -3.04 11.62 13.30
CA TRP A 54 -1.76 12.31 13.14
C TRP A 54 -0.85 11.58 12.11
N ARG A 55 -0.82 12.03 10.84
CA ARG A 55 0.23 11.64 9.90
C ARG A 55 1.44 12.55 10.10
N LYS A 56 2.58 11.98 10.54
CA LYS A 56 3.85 12.69 10.75
C LYS A 56 4.71 12.83 9.48
N ASP A 57 4.30 12.24 8.35
CA ASP A 57 5.06 12.27 7.10
C ASP A 57 4.93 13.59 6.33
N GLY A 58 3.93 14.43 6.63
CA GLY A 58 3.72 15.74 6.01
C GLY A 58 3.20 15.70 4.57
N TYR A 59 2.93 14.51 4.01
CA TYR A 59 2.43 14.34 2.63
C TYR A 59 0.98 13.87 2.65
N LEU A 60 0.05 14.79 2.92
CA LEU A 60 -1.40 14.55 2.87
C LEU A 60 -1.92 14.28 1.43
N ASN A 61 -1.08 14.56 0.43
CA ASN A 61 -1.39 14.48 -1.00
C ASN A 61 -1.13 13.10 -1.64
N ALA A 62 -0.87 12.04 -0.86
CA ALA A 62 -0.53 10.73 -1.40
C ALA A 62 -1.35 9.58 -0.83
N VAL A 63 -1.57 8.55 -1.66
CA VAL A 63 -2.08 7.24 -1.25
C VAL A 63 -0.91 6.31 -0.98
N SER A 64 -0.88 5.72 0.22
CA SER A 64 0.17 4.78 0.62
C SER A 64 -0.22 3.36 0.24
N VAL A 65 0.60 2.66 -0.53
CA VAL A 65 0.42 1.25 -0.89
C VAL A 65 1.70 0.47 -0.63
N SER A 66 1.58 -0.83 -0.38
CA SER A 66 2.69 -1.75 -0.14
C SER A 66 2.86 -2.68 -1.34
N ILE A 67 4.09 -3.07 -1.68
CA ILE A 67 4.36 -4.01 -2.77
C ILE A 67 4.33 -5.43 -2.22
N HIS A 68 3.50 -6.29 -2.83
CA HIS A 68 3.41 -7.73 -2.59
C HIS A 68 2.90 -8.18 -1.20
N ASP A 69 3.19 -7.46 -0.12
CA ASP A 69 2.61 -7.70 1.20
C ASP A 69 2.47 -6.36 1.95
N ILE A 70 1.58 -6.31 2.95
CA ILE A 70 1.36 -5.13 3.79
C ILE A 70 2.45 -4.99 4.85
N ASN A 71 2.63 -3.76 5.35
CA ASN A 71 3.40 -3.53 6.57
C ASN A 71 2.65 -4.09 7.80
N GLN A 72 2.84 -5.37 8.09
CA GLN A 72 2.14 -6.07 9.17
C GLN A 72 2.35 -5.40 10.53
N SER A 73 3.57 -5.00 10.87
CA SER A 73 3.85 -4.33 12.15
C SER A 73 3.02 -3.05 12.33
N MET A 74 2.84 -2.27 11.25
CA MET A 74 2.00 -1.07 11.27
C MET A 74 0.52 -1.43 11.35
N PHE A 75 0.08 -2.44 10.60
CA PHE A 75 -1.31 -2.86 10.57
C PHE A 75 -1.78 -3.42 11.92
N SER A 76 -1.03 -4.33 12.55
CA SER A 76 -1.34 -4.89 13.87
C SER A 76 -1.42 -3.80 14.96
N LYS A 77 -0.61 -2.73 14.85
CA LYS A 77 -0.70 -1.58 15.76
C LYS A 77 -2.00 -0.82 15.55
N LYS A 78 -2.42 -0.60 14.30
CA LYS A 78 -3.68 0.09 13.98
C LYS A 78 -4.91 -0.71 14.43
N ILE A 79 -4.89 -2.02 14.22
CA ILE A 79 -5.95 -2.92 14.72
C ILE A 79 -6.04 -2.82 16.25
N ARG A 80 -4.94 -2.98 16.98
CA ARG A 80 -4.96 -2.91 18.46
C ARG A 80 -5.38 -1.56 19.03
N ASN A 81 -5.12 -0.48 18.31
CA ASN A 81 -5.41 0.88 18.76
C ASN A 81 -6.76 1.41 18.27
N SER A 82 -7.56 0.61 17.56
CA SER A 82 -8.86 1.02 17.03
C SER A 82 -9.94 -0.01 17.35
N SER A 83 -11.18 0.44 17.48
CA SER A 83 -12.36 -0.42 17.62
C SER A 83 -13.05 -0.71 16.28
N CYS A 84 -12.55 -0.17 15.17
CA CYS A 84 -13.13 -0.35 13.85
C CYS A 84 -12.68 -1.67 13.21
N THR A 85 -13.50 -2.20 12.32
CA THR A 85 -13.11 -3.29 11.43
C THR A 85 -12.27 -2.75 10.27
N TRP A 86 -11.45 -3.62 9.70
CA TRP A 86 -10.51 -3.29 8.63
C TRP A 86 -10.72 -4.21 7.43
N VAL A 87 -10.31 -3.73 6.26
CA VAL A 87 -10.19 -4.51 5.04
C VAL A 87 -8.83 -4.25 4.40
N ILE A 88 -8.35 -5.20 3.61
CA ILE A 88 -7.15 -5.03 2.77
C ILE A 88 -7.62 -5.05 1.32
N LEU A 89 -7.19 -4.07 0.54
CA LEU A 89 -7.48 -3.95 -0.88
C LEU A 89 -6.28 -4.46 -1.67
N GLU A 90 -6.55 -5.33 -2.64
CA GLU A 90 -5.57 -5.67 -3.67
C GLU A 90 -5.72 -4.73 -4.87
N ILE A 91 -4.62 -4.13 -5.30
CA ILE A 91 -4.58 -3.12 -6.35
C ILE A 91 -3.63 -3.59 -7.46
N ASP A 92 -4.02 -3.34 -8.71
CA ASP A 92 -3.22 -3.63 -9.90
C ASP A 92 -1.84 -2.94 -9.86
N ALA A 93 -0.76 -3.71 -9.99
CA ALA A 93 0.61 -3.18 -9.96
C ALA A 93 0.94 -2.21 -11.12
N SER A 94 0.09 -2.08 -12.13
CA SER A 94 0.21 -1.05 -13.17
C SER A 94 0.31 0.36 -12.63
N VAL A 95 -0.27 0.61 -11.44
CA VAL A 95 -0.12 1.87 -10.71
C VAL A 95 1.34 2.32 -10.65
N LEU A 96 2.30 1.41 -10.46
CA LEU A 96 3.73 1.73 -10.32
C LEU A 96 4.34 2.41 -11.56
N TRP A 97 3.74 2.26 -12.74
CA TRP A 97 4.25 2.87 -13.98
C TRP A 97 3.23 3.72 -14.74
N THR A 98 1.95 3.70 -14.35
CA THR A 98 0.91 4.55 -14.92
C THR A 98 0.65 5.80 -14.08
N HIS A 99 1.08 5.83 -12.82
CA HIS A 99 0.90 6.95 -11.90
C HIS A 99 2.25 7.55 -11.48
N PRO A 100 2.28 8.85 -11.10
CA PRO A 100 3.42 9.42 -10.39
C PRO A 100 3.55 8.78 -9.00
N CYS A 101 4.68 8.14 -8.74
CA CYS A 101 4.97 7.49 -7.46
C CYS A 101 6.22 8.07 -6.80
N ARG A 102 6.32 7.91 -5.48
CA ARG A 102 7.58 7.91 -4.74
C ARG A 102 7.82 6.50 -4.22
N PHE A 103 9.01 5.98 -4.46
CA PHE A 103 9.43 4.65 -4.06
C PHE A 103 10.29 4.75 -2.80
N CYS A 104 9.69 4.50 -1.63
CA CYS A 104 10.37 4.56 -0.35
C CYS A 104 10.82 3.14 0.03
N TRP A 105 12.14 2.90 0.07
CA TRP A 105 12.71 1.58 0.40
C TRP A 105 12.57 1.17 1.87
N ILE A 106 12.06 2.07 2.70
CA ILE A 106 11.64 1.89 4.10
C ILE A 106 10.43 2.81 4.31
N ASN A 107 9.88 2.85 5.53
CA ASN A 107 8.71 3.67 5.85
C ASN A 107 8.91 5.13 5.41
N ALA A 108 7.90 5.74 4.78
CA ALA A 108 8.03 7.09 4.23
C ALA A 108 8.21 8.19 5.30
N ALA A 109 7.80 7.93 6.54
CA ALA A 109 8.03 8.82 7.68
C ALA A 109 9.40 8.63 8.35
N SER A 110 10.22 7.67 7.88
CA SER A 110 11.57 7.48 8.41
C SER A 110 12.46 8.69 8.11
N SER A 111 13.39 9.00 9.01
CA SER A 111 14.27 10.16 8.84
C SER A 111 15.15 10.08 7.61
N GLU A 112 15.53 8.88 7.16
CA GLU A 112 16.31 8.66 5.95
C GLU A 112 15.52 9.05 4.70
N ILE A 113 14.24 8.69 4.61
CA ILE A 113 13.37 9.09 3.49
C ILE A 113 13.02 10.58 3.56
N VAL A 114 12.65 11.08 4.74
CA VAL A 114 12.25 12.49 4.93
C VAL A 114 13.39 13.45 4.62
N LYS A 115 14.64 13.12 4.98
CA LYS A 115 15.82 13.95 4.72
C LYS A 115 16.43 13.71 3.32
N HIS A 116 15.90 12.75 2.55
CA HIS A 116 16.42 12.46 1.22
C HIS A 116 16.07 13.59 0.24
N SER A 117 17.07 14.28 -0.28
CA SER A 117 16.87 15.44 -1.15
C SER A 117 16.68 15.10 -2.63
N ARG A 118 17.00 13.87 -3.06
CA ARG A 118 16.92 13.47 -4.46
C ARG A 118 15.51 13.01 -4.83
N PHE A 119 15.22 13.07 -6.13
CA PHE A 119 13.97 12.55 -6.67
C PHE A 119 13.90 11.01 -6.52
N ILE A 120 12.88 10.53 -5.81
CA ILE A 120 12.65 9.10 -5.55
C ILE A 120 11.46 8.52 -6.33
N GLY A 121 11.02 9.17 -7.41
CA GLY A 121 9.94 8.64 -8.27
C GLY A 121 10.41 7.95 -9.54
N GLY A 122 11.72 7.65 -9.63
CA GLY A 122 12.34 7.07 -10.82
C GLY A 122 12.69 5.59 -10.67
N PRO A 123 13.14 4.94 -11.77
CA PRO A 123 13.55 3.54 -11.77
C PRO A 123 14.66 3.22 -10.76
N TRP A 124 15.56 4.19 -10.48
CA TRP A 124 16.60 4.03 -9.46
C TRP A 124 15.99 3.77 -8.08
N ALA A 125 15.09 4.64 -7.61
CA ALA A 125 14.47 4.49 -6.30
C ALA A 125 13.57 3.24 -6.21
N PHE A 126 12.90 2.87 -7.31
CA PHE A 126 12.20 1.58 -7.38
C PHE A 126 13.17 0.42 -7.12
N ASN A 127 14.33 0.40 -7.78
CA ASN A 127 15.34 -0.64 -7.57
C ASN A 127 15.92 -0.63 -6.15
N GLU A 128 16.09 0.56 -5.53
CA GLU A 128 16.55 0.69 -4.13
C GLU A 128 15.62 -0.02 -3.14
N MET A 129 14.31 -0.14 -3.42
CA MET A 129 13.39 -0.91 -2.57
C MET A 129 13.77 -2.38 -2.48
N PHE A 130 14.48 -2.92 -3.49
CA PHE A 130 14.88 -4.32 -3.59
C PHE A 130 16.41 -4.50 -3.44
N ALA A 131 17.15 -3.42 -3.22
CA ALA A 131 18.58 -3.49 -2.99
C ALA A 131 18.83 -4.34 -1.74
N ASP A 132 19.77 -5.28 -1.84
CA ASP A 132 20.18 -6.05 -0.68
C ASP A 132 20.96 -5.15 0.29
N ARG A 133 20.80 -5.41 1.58
CA ARG A 133 21.40 -4.60 2.66
C ARG A 133 21.95 -5.53 3.72
N SER A 134 22.83 -5.01 4.59
CA SER A 134 23.27 -5.76 5.76
C SER A 134 22.10 -5.96 6.74
N VAL A 135 22.13 -7.03 7.54
CA VAL A 135 21.11 -7.30 8.56
C VAL A 135 21.02 -6.14 9.56
N SER A 136 22.17 -5.65 10.02
CA SER A 136 22.25 -4.52 10.95
C SER A 136 23.65 -3.91 10.94
N ILE A 137 23.86 -2.87 11.76
CA ILE A 137 25.20 -2.37 12.06
C ILE A 137 25.92 -3.44 12.87
N GLY A 138 27.00 -4.00 12.33
CA GLY A 138 27.78 -5.08 12.93
C GLY A 138 27.42 -6.49 12.45
N ASP A 139 26.41 -6.64 11.58
CA ASP A 139 26.08 -7.90 10.90
C ASP A 139 25.97 -7.67 9.39
N GLU A 140 27.07 -7.91 8.68
CA GLU A 140 27.23 -7.65 7.24
C GLU A 140 26.58 -8.71 6.34
N ARG A 141 25.93 -9.74 6.91
CA ARG A 141 25.24 -10.73 6.11
C ARG A 141 24.12 -10.08 5.29
N SER A 142 23.85 -10.66 4.12
CA SER A 142 22.73 -10.29 3.25
C SER A 142 21.40 -10.40 4.00
N PHE A 143 20.67 -9.30 4.13
CA PHE A 143 19.33 -9.28 4.71
C PHE A 143 18.42 -10.21 3.92
N ARG A 144 18.43 -10.11 2.58
CA ARG A 144 17.55 -10.92 1.73
C ARG A 144 17.83 -12.41 1.88
N ALA A 145 19.09 -12.81 2.02
CA ALA A 145 19.45 -14.21 2.26
C ALA A 145 19.05 -14.69 3.66
N VAL A 146 19.31 -13.89 4.71
CA VAL A 146 19.02 -14.26 6.11
C VAL A 146 17.51 -14.39 6.35
N PHE A 147 16.71 -13.49 5.77
CA PHE A 147 15.26 -13.47 5.92
C PHE A 147 14.52 -14.17 4.76
N ASN A 148 15.25 -14.84 3.86
CA ASN A 148 14.71 -15.52 2.68
C ASN A 148 13.71 -14.65 1.89
N THR A 149 14.05 -13.38 1.68
CA THR A 149 13.16 -12.38 1.08
C THR A 149 12.98 -12.65 -0.42
N PRO A 150 11.77 -12.94 -0.91
CA PRO A 150 11.49 -13.17 -2.32
C PRO A 150 11.81 -11.97 -3.22
N ASP A 151 12.16 -12.22 -4.49
CA ASP A 151 12.56 -11.17 -5.47
C ASP A 151 11.45 -10.18 -5.86
N ASN A 152 10.19 -10.57 -5.64
CA ASN A 152 9.02 -9.73 -5.81
C ASN A 152 8.68 -8.90 -4.55
N MET A 153 9.36 -9.11 -3.43
CA MET A 153 9.19 -8.33 -2.20
C MET A 153 10.31 -7.31 -2.01
N PRO A 154 9.98 -6.07 -1.59
CA PRO A 154 10.99 -5.14 -1.10
C PRO A 154 11.85 -5.77 -0.01
N THR A 155 13.11 -5.37 0.09
CA THR A 155 14.04 -5.90 1.11
C THR A 155 13.55 -5.60 2.52
N ARG A 156 12.84 -4.50 2.71
CA ARG A 156 12.31 -4.06 4.00
C ARG A 156 10.79 -4.17 3.99
N ASN A 157 10.25 -4.87 4.99
CA ASN A 157 8.80 -5.04 5.15
C ASN A 157 8.05 -3.74 5.43
N ASP A 158 8.76 -2.70 5.86
CA ASP A 158 8.21 -1.37 6.08
C ASP A 158 8.33 -0.43 4.87
N ALA A 159 8.87 -0.91 3.74
CA ALA A 159 8.92 -0.15 2.49
C ALA A 159 7.52 0.27 2.02
N GLU A 160 7.43 1.45 1.42
CA GLU A 160 6.17 2.11 1.09
C GLU A 160 6.25 2.73 -0.31
N VAL A 161 5.16 2.62 -1.08
CA VAL A 161 4.98 3.42 -2.29
C VAL A 161 3.93 4.48 -2.01
N GLN A 162 4.30 5.75 -2.23
CA GLN A 162 3.36 6.86 -2.19
C GLN A 162 2.93 7.22 -3.61
N VAL A 163 1.66 6.99 -3.92
CA VAL A 163 1.06 7.34 -5.21
C VAL A 163 0.53 8.77 -5.11
N LEU A 164 1.02 9.65 -5.97
CA LEU A 164 0.81 11.11 -5.91
C LEU A 164 -0.41 11.57 -6.73
N SER A 165 -1.31 10.66 -7.04
CA SER A 165 -2.55 10.91 -7.76
C SER A 165 -3.61 9.89 -7.34
N PRO A 166 -4.91 10.17 -7.57
CA PRO A 166 -5.98 9.21 -7.36
C PRO A 166 -5.69 7.87 -8.04
N ILE A 167 -6.07 6.76 -7.38
CA ILE A 167 -6.09 5.43 -7.98
C ILE A 167 -7.55 5.10 -8.27
N ALA A 168 -7.86 4.90 -9.55
CA ALA A 168 -9.22 4.65 -10.00
C ALA A 168 -9.79 3.34 -9.43
N PRO A 169 -11.10 3.25 -9.12
CA PRO A 169 -11.73 2.04 -8.61
C PRO A 169 -11.41 0.79 -9.44
N GLU A 170 -11.34 0.92 -10.76
CA GLU A 170 -11.11 -0.18 -11.71
C GLU A 170 -9.79 -0.93 -11.47
N LEU A 171 -8.83 -0.28 -10.80
CA LEU A 171 -7.55 -0.88 -10.45
C LEU A 171 -7.61 -1.70 -9.15
N ILE A 172 -8.70 -1.63 -8.40
CA ILE A 172 -8.95 -2.47 -7.22
C ILE A 172 -9.52 -3.81 -7.69
N ARG A 173 -8.84 -4.90 -7.32
CA ARG A 173 -9.09 -6.26 -7.83
C ARG A 173 -9.76 -7.19 -6.83
N ASP A 174 -9.46 -7.09 -5.54
CA ASP A 174 -10.01 -7.94 -4.47
C ASP A 174 -10.15 -7.13 -3.18
N VAL A 175 -11.05 -7.58 -2.31
CA VAL A 175 -11.16 -7.12 -0.92
C VAL A 175 -10.97 -8.30 0.02
N THR A 176 -9.89 -8.26 0.79
CA THR A 176 -9.61 -9.28 1.81
C THR A 176 -10.20 -8.85 3.15
N VAL A 177 -10.84 -9.79 3.85
CA VAL A 177 -11.45 -9.61 5.19
C VAL A 177 -10.94 -10.65 6.18
N ALA A 178 -10.99 -10.32 7.48
CA ALA A 178 -10.46 -11.19 8.54
C ALA A 178 -11.27 -12.49 8.73
N HIS A 179 -12.59 -12.46 8.52
CA HIS A 179 -13.48 -13.57 8.85
C HIS A 179 -14.68 -13.62 7.90
N ASP A 180 -15.21 -14.82 7.66
CA ASP A 180 -16.36 -15.05 6.78
C ASP A 180 -17.62 -14.28 7.22
N LYS A 181 -17.79 -14.04 8.53
CA LYS A 181 -18.89 -13.22 9.06
C LYS A 181 -18.95 -11.79 8.48
N TYR A 182 -17.85 -11.28 7.91
CA TYR A 182 -17.81 -9.96 7.26
C TYR A 182 -18.15 -9.99 5.77
N ARG A 183 -18.27 -11.19 5.15
CA ARG A 183 -18.53 -11.37 3.71
C ARG A 183 -19.81 -10.66 3.27
N SER A 184 -20.95 -10.99 3.88
CA SER A 184 -22.25 -10.45 3.45
C SER A 184 -22.33 -8.92 3.56
N ALA A 185 -21.74 -8.34 4.62
CA ALA A 185 -21.68 -6.89 4.79
C ALA A 185 -20.78 -6.24 3.73
N THR A 186 -19.65 -6.87 3.40
CA THR A 186 -18.72 -6.44 2.35
C THR A 186 -19.39 -6.47 0.98
N GLU A 187 -20.09 -7.57 0.64
CA GLU A 187 -20.84 -7.69 -0.62
C GLU A 187 -21.96 -6.64 -0.73
N THR A 188 -22.64 -6.34 0.37
CA THR A 188 -23.67 -5.29 0.40
C THR A 188 -23.05 -3.92 0.10
N THR A 189 -21.91 -3.62 0.70
CA THR A 189 -21.15 -2.39 0.48
C THR A 189 -20.68 -2.27 -0.98
N MET A 190 -20.16 -3.36 -1.55
CA MET A 190 -19.75 -3.42 -2.95
C MET A 190 -20.92 -3.13 -3.90
N LYS A 191 -22.08 -3.77 -3.66
CA LYS A 191 -23.30 -3.55 -4.46
C LYS A 191 -23.78 -2.11 -4.39
N ALA A 192 -23.73 -1.47 -3.22
CA ALA A 192 -24.07 -0.05 -3.06
C ALA A 192 -23.18 0.86 -3.92
N ALA A 193 -21.87 0.55 -3.97
CA ALA A 193 -20.91 1.23 -4.83
C ALA A 193 -20.99 0.82 -6.32
N GLY A 194 -21.94 -0.04 -6.72
CA GLY A 194 -22.09 -0.51 -8.10
C GLY A 194 -20.95 -1.43 -8.58
N ARG A 195 -20.20 -2.06 -7.67
CA ARG A 195 -19.08 -2.96 -7.99
C ARG A 195 -19.30 -4.34 -7.37
N LEU A 196 -18.66 -5.36 -7.92
CA LEU A 196 -18.60 -6.68 -7.30
C LEU A 196 -17.21 -7.25 -7.55
N LEU A 197 -16.43 -7.35 -6.49
CA LEU A 197 -15.08 -7.87 -6.52
C LEU A 197 -15.02 -9.21 -5.77
N PRO A 198 -14.05 -10.08 -6.08
CA PRO A 198 -13.69 -11.18 -5.22
C PRO A 198 -13.47 -10.74 -3.77
N ILE A 199 -13.75 -11.67 -2.85
CA ILE A 199 -13.52 -11.50 -1.41
C ILE A 199 -12.69 -12.68 -0.91
N ALA A 200 -11.45 -12.41 -0.52
CA ALA A 200 -10.60 -13.35 0.19
C ALA A 200 -10.85 -13.29 1.71
N ILE A 201 -10.74 -14.44 2.38
CA ILE A 201 -10.82 -14.54 3.84
C ILE A 201 -9.47 -15.04 4.35
N VAL A 202 -8.75 -14.16 5.03
CA VAL A 202 -7.36 -14.40 5.44
C VAL A 202 -7.17 -13.91 6.88
N PRO A 203 -7.63 -14.67 7.90
CA PRO A 203 -7.58 -14.23 9.31
C PRO A 203 -6.18 -13.84 9.78
N GLU A 204 -5.16 -14.56 9.32
CA GLU A 204 -3.75 -14.36 9.67
C GLU A 204 -3.22 -12.98 9.24
N ALA A 205 -3.80 -12.37 8.21
CA ALA A 205 -3.41 -11.03 7.76
C ALA A 205 -3.89 -9.91 8.71
N PHE A 206 -4.76 -10.21 9.68
CA PHE A 206 -5.37 -9.24 10.61
C PHE A 206 -4.95 -9.47 12.07
N THR A 207 -3.76 -10.05 12.27
CA THR A 207 -3.20 -10.37 13.59
C THR A 207 -2.33 -9.26 14.18
#